data_AF-A0A6J2T6W9-F1
#
_entry.id   AF-A0A6J2T6W9-F1
#
_cell.length_a   1.000
_cell.length_b   1.000
_cell.length_c   1.000
_cell.angle_alpha   90.00
_cell.angle_beta   90.00
_cell.angle_gamma   90.00
#
_symmetry.space_group_name_H-M   'P 1'
#
loop_
_entity.id
_entity.type
_entity.pdbx_description
1 polymer ?
#
loop_
_entity_poly.entity_id
_entity_poly.type
_entity_poly.pdbx_seq_one_letter_code
_entity_poly.pdbx_strand_id
1 'polypeptide(L)'
;MGNNVTKKASPDSTAIGYRNFMRIYRQQNTDMSASEAVLGAARAWGDLSMDQKLRYANLTCDIPRIVLAGCHQKHMEGCGARPCPARCPPKRPACPKKKKKNPCKRKRKTCPKKKRPACPKKKKPACPKRKKPTCKPKKKPTCKPKCMRPGPIMNNGFLNFMREFRMQNCGLTAPQALKKGARAWCKLPECEKQKYRQMGCGVKPKKRKC
;
A
#
# COMPACT_ATOMS: atom_id res chain seq x y z
N MET A 1 27.25 36.09 29.23
CA MET A 1 25.85 35.68 29.45
C MET A 1 25.28 35.26 28.10
N GLY A 2 25.06 33.96 27.89
CA GLY A 2 24.62 33.42 26.59
C GLY A 2 23.09 33.46 26.47
N ASN A 3 22.58 34.22 25.50
CA ASN A 3 21.16 34.24 25.15
C ASN A 3 20.76 32.89 24.52
N ASN A 4 20.15 32.01 25.31
CA ASN A 4 19.49 30.81 24.80
C ASN A 4 18.15 31.20 24.16
N VAL A 5 18.17 31.56 22.89
CA VAL A 5 16.96 31.73 22.08
C VAL A 5 16.29 30.37 21.93
N THR A 6 15.24 30.12 22.70
CA THR A 6 14.40 28.93 22.56
C THR A 6 13.73 28.98 21.18
N LYS A 7 14.23 28.17 20.24
CA LYS A 7 13.63 28.01 18.91
C LYS A 7 12.24 27.41 19.09
N LYS A 8 11.21 28.25 19.01
CA LYS A 8 9.81 27.81 18.95
C LYS A 8 9.68 26.86 17.76
N ALA A 9 9.18 25.65 17.99
CA ALA A 9 9.02 24.69 16.91
C ALA A 9 8.01 25.20 15.88
N SER A 10 8.27 24.92 14.60
CA SER A 10 7.33 25.25 13.53
C SER A 10 5.99 24.52 13.75
N PRO A 11 4.84 25.18 13.53
CA PRO A 11 3.52 24.55 13.64
C PRO A 11 3.39 23.30 12.75
N ASP A 12 4.09 23.26 11.61
CA ASP A 12 4.10 22.11 10.70
C ASP A 12 4.76 20.88 11.32
N SER A 13 5.83 21.07 12.09
CA SER A 13 6.56 19.99 12.76
C SER A 13 5.67 19.32 13.83
N THR A 14 4.96 20.12 14.62
CA THR A 14 4.03 19.63 15.64
C THR A 14 2.87 18.84 15.02
N ALA A 15 2.34 19.30 13.89
CA ALA A 15 1.28 18.59 13.17
C ALA A 15 1.74 17.24 12.61
N ILE A 16 2.96 17.16 12.08
CA ILE A 16 3.59 15.91 11.63
C ILE A 16 3.79 14.96 12.82
N GLY A 17 4.32 15.48 13.94
CA GLY A 17 4.52 14.71 15.17
C GLY A 17 3.22 14.11 15.71
N TYR A 18 2.13 14.90 15.73
CA TYR A 18 0.82 14.42 16.20
C TYR A 18 0.29 13.27 15.34
N ARG A 19 0.42 13.35 14.02
CA ARG A 19 0.01 12.27 13.11
C ARG A 19 0.79 10.98 13.34
N ASN A 20 2.10 11.10 13.58
CA ASN A 20 2.96 9.95 13.89
C ASN A 20 2.60 9.34 15.26
N PHE A 21 2.37 10.17 16.27
CA PHE A 21 1.92 9.75 17.59
C PHE A 21 0.58 9.00 17.53
N MET A 22 -0.42 9.56 16.84
CA MET A 22 -1.73 8.93 16.66
C MET A 22 -1.64 7.54 16.02
N ARG A 23 -0.69 7.34 15.09
CA ARG A 23 -0.45 6.04 14.46
C ARG A 23 0.08 5.02 15.48
N ILE A 24 1.07 5.41 16.28
CA ILE A 24 1.68 4.55 17.31
C ILE A 24 0.67 4.24 18.41
N TYR A 25 -0.04 5.25 18.89
CA TYR A 25 -1.02 5.12 19.96
C TYR A 25 -2.11 4.10 19.62
N ARG A 26 -2.64 4.15 18.39
CA ARG A 26 -3.63 3.17 17.91
C ARG A 26 -3.08 1.76 17.78
N GLN A 27 -1.80 1.62 17.42
CA GLN A 27 -1.15 0.31 17.34
C GLN A 27 -0.92 -0.32 18.72
N GLN A 28 -0.66 0.51 19.73
CA GLN A 28 -0.48 0.07 21.11
C GLN A 28 -1.80 -0.24 21.82
N ASN A 29 -2.87 0.48 21.47
CA ASN A 29 -4.18 0.36 22.11
C ASN A 29 -5.19 -0.34 21.17
N THR A 30 -4.93 -1.59 20.81
CA THR A 30 -5.82 -2.35 19.90
C THR A 30 -7.15 -2.73 20.54
N ASP A 31 -7.19 -2.79 21.86
CA ASP A 31 -8.36 -3.25 22.63
C ASP A 31 -9.35 -2.11 22.89
N MET A 32 -8.96 -0.87 22.59
CA MET A 32 -9.76 0.33 22.82
C MET A 32 -10.61 0.67 21.59
N SER A 33 -11.82 1.18 21.82
CA SER A 33 -12.67 1.65 20.71
C SER A 33 -12.02 2.83 19.97
N ALA A 34 -12.35 3.01 18.69
CA ALA A 34 -11.73 4.06 17.87
C ALA A 34 -11.97 5.48 18.43
N SER A 35 -13.13 5.73 19.03
CA SER A 35 -13.49 7.01 19.66
C SER A 35 -12.68 7.27 20.93
N GLU A 36 -12.58 6.27 21.81
CA GLU A 36 -11.79 6.38 23.04
C GLU A 36 -10.30 6.52 22.72
N ALA A 37 -9.81 5.80 21.71
CA ALA A 37 -8.42 5.90 21.28
C ALA A 37 -8.07 7.32 20.80
N VAL A 38 -9.00 8.02 20.15
CA VAL A 38 -8.78 9.41 19.72
C VAL A 38 -8.74 10.36 20.92
N LEU A 39 -9.68 10.24 21.85
CA LEU A 39 -9.72 11.10 23.05
C LEU A 39 -8.53 10.85 23.98
N GLY A 40 -8.19 9.59 24.22
CA GLY A 40 -7.03 9.19 25.02
C GLY A 40 -5.72 9.68 24.39
N ALA A 41 -5.57 9.53 23.07
CA ALA A 41 -4.40 10.04 22.37
C ALA A 41 -4.29 11.57 22.43
N ALA A 42 -5.40 12.31 22.30
CA ALA A 42 -5.38 13.78 22.38
C ALA A 42 -4.89 14.25 23.76
N ARG A 43 -5.35 13.61 24.85
CA ARG A 43 -4.90 13.89 26.22
C ARG A 43 -3.42 13.57 26.39
N ALA A 44 -3.02 12.33 26.04
CA ALA A 44 -1.64 11.89 26.15
C ALA A 44 -0.68 12.76 25.33
N TRP A 45 -1.08 13.24 24.15
CA TRP A 45 -0.29 14.18 23.35
C TRP A 45 -0.15 15.55 24.04
N GLY A 46 -1.19 16.02 24.72
CA GLY A 46 -1.16 17.24 25.53
C GLY A 46 -0.04 17.18 26.57
N ASP A 47 0.06 16.05 27.27
CA ASP A 47 0.99 15.80 28.38
C ASP A 47 2.46 15.63 27.94
N LEU A 48 2.72 15.39 26.65
CA LEU A 48 4.10 15.27 26.15
C LEU A 48 4.82 16.61 26.17
N SER A 49 6.08 16.58 26.63
CA SER A 49 7.02 17.70 26.51
C SER A 49 7.29 18.06 25.04
N MET A 50 7.77 19.29 24.81
CA MET A 50 8.04 19.74 23.45
C MET A 50 9.11 18.90 22.75
N ASP A 51 10.16 18.50 23.47
CA ASP A 51 11.20 17.61 22.92
C ASP A 51 10.65 16.23 22.55
N GLN A 52 9.73 15.67 23.36
CA GLN A 52 9.03 14.43 23.00
C GLN A 52 8.22 14.61 21.72
N LYS A 53 7.47 15.71 21.59
CA LYS A 53 6.69 16.03 20.39
C LYS A 53 7.59 16.14 19.15
N LEU A 54 8.77 16.78 19.28
CA LEU A 54 9.76 16.84 18.19
C LEU A 54 10.34 15.46 17.84
N ARG A 55 10.57 14.56 18.82
CA ARG A 55 10.98 13.18 18.52
C ARG A 55 9.96 12.50 17.62
N TYR A 56 8.67 12.65 17.89
CA TYR A 56 7.62 12.10 17.02
C TYR A 56 7.58 12.77 15.64
N ALA A 57 7.89 14.06 15.54
CA ALA A 57 7.98 14.77 14.25
C ALA A 57 9.15 14.24 13.41
N ASN A 58 10.25 13.87 14.06
CA ASN A 58 11.45 13.32 13.44
C ASN A 58 11.39 11.81 13.19
N LEU A 59 10.32 11.11 13.61
CA LEU A 59 10.06 9.73 13.21
C LEU A 59 9.70 9.71 11.71
N THR A 60 10.73 9.70 10.87
CA THR A 60 10.59 9.62 9.42
C THR A 60 10.18 8.19 9.03
N CYS A 61 8.88 7.98 8.85
CA CYS A 61 8.18 6.88 8.15
C CYS A 61 8.49 5.41 8.47
N ASP A 62 9.67 5.07 8.97
CA ASP A 62 9.97 3.82 9.62
C ASP A 62 9.73 4.04 11.11
N ILE A 63 8.50 3.76 11.53
CA ILE A 63 8.30 3.30 12.90
C ILE A 63 8.61 1.80 12.80
N PRO A 64 9.85 1.35 13.07
CA PRO A 64 10.06 -0.07 13.21
C PRO A 64 9.10 -0.54 14.30
N ARG A 65 8.50 -1.70 14.08
CA ARG A 65 7.65 -2.44 15.03
C ARG A 65 8.36 -2.71 16.40
N ILE A 66 9.56 -2.16 16.60
CA ILE A 66 10.53 -2.46 17.65
C ILE A 66 10.42 -1.48 18.84
N VAL A 67 9.74 -0.33 18.73
CA VAL A 67 9.46 0.53 19.91
C VAL A 67 8.24 0.01 20.69
N LEU A 68 8.20 -1.30 20.95
CA LEU A 68 7.14 -1.99 21.69
C LEU A 68 7.67 -2.77 22.90
N ALA A 69 8.97 -2.71 23.22
CA ALA A 69 9.58 -3.58 24.23
C ALA A 69 10.32 -2.83 25.37
N GLY A 70 9.94 -1.60 25.71
CA GLY A 70 10.65 -0.87 26.75
C GLY A 70 9.85 0.23 27.40
N CYS A 71 8.91 -0.12 28.27
CA CYS A 71 8.56 0.62 29.49
C CYS A 71 7.45 -0.13 30.26
N HIS A 72 7.86 -1.14 31.03
CA HIS A 72 7.09 -1.66 32.16
C HIS A 72 8.11 -2.01 33.26
N GLN A 73 8.56 -1.00 33.99
CA GLN A 73 9.36 -1.15 35.20
C GLN A 73 8.66 -0.32 36.28
N LYS A 74 8.41 -0.96 37.45
CA LYS A 74 7.43 -0.66 38.53
C LYS A 74 6.18 -1.54 38.33
N HIS A 75 5.90 -2.59 39.10
CA HIS A 75 6.15 -2.87 40.52
C HIS A 75 6.23 -4.41 40.69
N MET A 76 7.28 -4.90 41.35
CA MET A 76 7.42 -6.29 41.82
C MET A 76 6.96 -6.31 43.28
N GLU A 77 5.79 -6.85 43.59
CA GLU A 77 5.47 -7.49 44.88
C GLU A 77 4.40 -8.57 44.64
N GLY A 78 4.55 -9.68 45.34
CA GLY A 78 4.06 -11.00 44.95
C GLY A 78 2.57 -11.26 45.11
N CYS A 79 2.09 -12.30 44.43
CA CYS A 79 1.41 -13.45 45.04
C CYS A 79 0.94 -14.45 43.97
N GLY A 80 1.25 -15.73 44.18
CA GLY A 80 0.38 -16.83 43.77
C GLY A 80 0.72 -17.54 42.46
N ALA A 81 1.68 -18.46 42.54
CA ALA A 81 1.77 -19.57 41.60
C ALA A 81 0.42 -20.29 41.49
N ARG A 82 -0.20 -20.27 40.30
CA ARG A 82 -1.24 -21.23 39.92
C ARG A 82 -0.73 -22.04 38.72
N PRO A 83 -0.78 -23.38 38.79
CA PRO A 83 -0.36 -24.22 37.67
C PRO A 83 -1.34 -24.10 36.51
N CYS A 84 -0.79 -23.93 35.30
CA CYS A 84 -1.56 -24.02 34.06
C CYS A 84 -2.21 -25.41 33.96
N PRO A 85 -3.52 -25.53 33.71
CA PRO A 85 -4.08 -26.80 33.30
C PRO A 85 -3.52 -27.16 31.91
N ALA A 86 -2.66 -28.18 31.91
CA ALA A 86 -2.23 -28.87 30.72
C ALA A 86 -3.45 -29.38 29.94
N ARG A 87 -3.60 -28.92 28.69
CA ARG A 87 -3.93 -29.74 27.50
C ARG A 87 -4.19 -28.83 26.31
N CYS A 88 -3.15 -28.61 25.52
CA CYS A 88 -3.31 -28.39 24.09
C CYS A 88 -3.82 -29.71 23.46
N PRO A 89 -4.93 -29.73 22.71
CA PRO A 89 -5.22 -30.88 21.85
C PRO A 89 -4.28 -30.88 20.63
N PRO A 90 -3.76 -32.05 20.24
CA PRO A 90 -2.82 -32.18 19.12
C PRO A 90 -3.52 -32.05 17.75
N LYS A 91 -2.69 -31.70 16.76
CA LYS A 91 -2.96 -31.68 15.32
C LYS A 91 -3.83 -32.88 14.88
N ARG A 92 -4.95 -32.60 14.19
CA ARG A 92 -5.70 -33.65 13.48
C ARG A 92 -4.98 -34.05 12.17
N PRO A 93 -4.92 -35.34 11.83
CA PRO A 93 -4.26 -35.86 10.65
C PRO A 93 -5.09 -35.66 9.38
N ALA A 94 -4.39 -35.69 8.24
CA ALA A 94 -4.94 -35.59 6.89
C ALA A 94 -6.05 -36.61 6.62
N CYS A 95 -7.16 -36.14 6.04
CA CYS A 95 -8.25 -37.01 5.58
C CYS A 95 -7.77 -37.96 4.45
N PRO A 96 -8.11 -39.26 4.50
CA PRO A 96 -7.72 -40.24 3.51
C PRO A 96 -8.56 -40.13 2.22
N LYS A 97 -7.87 -40.26 1.08
CA LYS A 97 -8.43 -40.36 -0.27
C LYS A 97 -9.31 -41.61 -0.40
N LYS A 98 -10.64 -41.47 -0.40
CA LYS A 98 -11.54 -42.51 -0.93
C LYS A 98 -11.76 -42.29 -2.43
N LYS A 99 -11.17 -43.16 -3.24
CA LYS A 99 -11.52 -43.37 -4.66
C LYS A 99 -12.99 -43.80 -4.74
N LYS A 100 -13.83 -43.08 -5.46
CA LYS A 100 -15.07 -43.62 -6.02
C LYS A 100 -15.13 -43.27 -7.51
N LYS A 101 -15.25 -44.32 -8.32
CA LYS A 101 -15.24 -44.31 -9.78
C LYS A 101 -16.47 -43.55 -10.31
N ASN A 102 -16.26 -42.77 -11.38
CA ASN A 102 -17.27 -42.38 -12.37
C ASN A 102 -18.00 -43.63 -12.90
N PRO A 103 -19.24 -43.55 -13.46
CA PRO A 103 -19.73 -42.44 -14.29
C PRO A 103 -21.22 -42.06 -14.08
N CYS A 104 -21.61 -40.82 -14.42
CA CYS A 104 -22.79 -40.53 -15.26
C CYS A 104 -23.16 -39.04 -15.29
N LYS A 105 -23.60 -38.63 -16.47
CA LYS A 105 -24.10 -37.31 -16.87
C LYS A 105 -25.21 -36.82 -15.92
N ARG A 106 -25.02 -35.71 -15.20
CA ARG A 106 -26.12 -34.95 -14.58
C ARG A 106 -26.17 -33.52 -15.13
N LYS A 107 -27.25 -33.24 -15.87
CA LYS A 107 -27.67 -31.92 -16.32
C LYS A 107 -27.82 -31.00 -15.10
N ARG A 108 -27.10 -29.87 -15.05
CA ARG A 108 -27.32 -28.83 -14.04
C ARG A 108 -28.54 -28.01 -14.44
N LYS A 109 -29.60 -28.04 -13.62
CA LYS A 109 -30.69 -27.07 -13.66
C LYS A 109 -30.12 -25.71 -13.23
N THR A 110 -30.10 -24.74 -14.16
CA THR A 110 -29.73 -23.35 -13.88
C THR A 110 -30.88 -22.62 -13.21
N CYS A 111 -30.61 -21.96 -12.08
CA CYS A 111 -31.51 -20.97 -11.48
C CYS A 111 -31.76 -19.81 -12.48
N PRO A 112 -33.00 -19.31 -12.63
CA PRO A 112 -33.31 -18.24 -13.57
C PRO A 112 -32.77 -16.90 -13.06
N LYS A 113 -31.83 -16.31 -13.82
CA LYS A 113 -31.39 -14.92 -13.61
C LYS A 113 -32.56 -13.98 -13.95
N LYS A 114 -33.00 -13.18 -12.96
CA LYS A 114 -33.92 -12.05 -13.14
C LYS A 114 -33.33 -11.11 -14.20
N LYS A 115 -34.00 -10.97 -15.36
CA LYS A 115 -33.58 -10.10 -16.47
C LYS A 115 -33.77 -8.63 -16.04
N ARG A 116 -32.70 -7.85 -15.92
CA ARG A 116 -32.81 -6.39 -15.94
C ARG A 116 -33.17 -5.96 -17.37
N PRO A 117 -34.08 -4.99 -17.58
CA PRO A 117 -34.33 -4.47 -18.92
C PRO A 117 -33.05 -3.85 -19.48
N ALA A 118 -32.73 -4.21 -20.72
CA ALA A 118 -31.54 -3.73 -21.40
C ALA A 118 -31.69 -2.24 -21.72
N CYS A 119 -30.70 -1.42 -21.34
CA CYS A 119 -30.57 -0.08 -21.90
C CYS A 119 -30.56 -0.19 -23.44
N PRO A 120 -31.34 0.64 -24.17
CA PRO A 120 -31.32 0.63 -25.63
C PRO A 120 -29.92 0.99 -26.12
N LYS A 121 -29.22 0.01 -26.70
CA LYS A 121 -27.95 0.22 -27.39
C LYS A 121 -28.23 1.10 -28.60
N LYS A 122 -27.98 2.41 -28.51
CA LYS A 122 -27.82 3.26 -29.70
C LYS A 122 -26.68 2.64 -30.51
N LYS A 123 -27.00 1.98 -31.63
CA LYS A 123 -26.03 1.52 -32.62
C LYS A 123 -25.34 2.77 -33.17
N LYS A 124 -24.07 2.98 -32.83
CA LYS A 124 -23.24 3.93 -33.59
C LYS A 124 -23.21 3.43 -35.05
N PRO A 125 -23.44 4.28 -36.06
CA PRO A 125 -23.26 3.86 -37.44
C PRO A 125 -21.81 3.42 -37.63
N ALA A 126 -21.61 2.23 -38.21
CA ALA A 126 -20.30 1.77 -38.60
C ALA A 126 -19.76 2.76 -39.64
N CYS A 127 -18.72 3.52 -39.27
CA CYS A 127 -17.98 4.30 -40.26
C CYS A 127 -17.51 3.34 -41.37
N PRO A 128 -17.69 3.68 -42.67
CA PRO A 128 -17.20 2.86 -43.75
C PRO A 128 -15.69 2.68 -43.58
N LYS A 129 -15.24 1.42 -43.51
CA LYS A 129 -13.83 1.07 -43.46
C LYS A 129 -13.19 1.56 -44.77
N ARG A 130 -12.61 2.77 -44.77
CA ARG A 130 -11.69 3.20 -45.82
C ARG A 130 -10.62 2.11 -45.97
N LYS A 131 -10.50 1.53 -47.17
CA LYS A 131 -9.37 0.67 -47.54
C LYS A 131 -8.11 1.52 -47.35
N LYS A 132 -7.32 1.25 -46.31
CA LYS A 132 -5.99 1.85 -46.18
C LYS A 132 -5.13 1.29 -47.32
N PRO A 133 -4.37 2.12 -48.05
CA PRO A 133 -3.36 1.58 -48.95
C PRO A 133 -2.41 0.70 -48.15
N THR A 134 -2.05 -0.44 -48.72
CA THR A 134 -1.12 -1.42 -48.16
C THR A 134 0.26 -0.77 -48.00
N CYS A 135 0.50 -0.16 -46.83
CA CYS A 135 1.83 0.25 -46.45
C CYS A 135 2.69 -1.02 -46.30
N LYS A 136 3.59 -1.23 -47.26
CA LYS A 136 4.63 -2.28 -47.22
C LYS A 136 5.27 -2.30 -45.82
N PRO A 137 5.45 -3.47 -45.19
CA PRO A 137 6.14 -3.55 -43.90
C PRO A 137 7.60 -3.12 -44.12
N LYS A 138 7.92 -1.87 -43.77
CA LYS A 138 9.32 -1.41 -43.71
C LYS A 138 10.03 -2.29 -42.68
N LYS A 139 11.00 -3.10 -43.13
CA LYS A 139 11.91 -3.85 -42.26
C LYS A 139 12.47 -2.88 -41.23
N LYS A 140 12.10 -3.04 -39.96
CA LYS A 140 12.66 -2.22 -38.89
C LYS A 140 14.14 -2.58 -38.81
N PRO A 141 15.06 -1.60 -38.79
CA PRO A 141 16.47 -1.89 -38.54
C PRO A 141 16.57 -2.60 -37.20
N THR A 142 17.39 -3.65 -37.15
CA THR A 142 17.70 -4.48 -35.97
C THR A 142 18.26 -3.58 -34.87
N CYS A 143 17.36 -2.94 -34.14
CA CYS A 143 17.71 -2.11 -33.01
C CYS A 143 18.04 -3.06 -31.86
N LYS A 144 19.29 -3.01 -31.40
CA LYS A 144 19.72 -3.43 -30.05
C LYS A 144 18.55 -3.25 -29.08
N PRO A 145 18.26 -4.19 -28.16
CA PRO A 145 17.11 -4.10 -27.27
C PRO A 145 17.20 -2.80 -26.46
N LYS A 146 16.61 -1.73 -26.99
CA LYS A 146 16.58 -0.42 -26.35
C LYS A 146 15.86 -0.66 -25.05
N CYS A 147 16.51 -0.37 -23.93
CA CYS A 147 15.82 -0.35 -22.64
C CYS A 147 14.51 0.42 -22.85
N MET A 148 13.41 -0.09 -22.29
CA MET A 148 12.10 0.50 -22.53
C MET A 148 12.18 1.99 -22.20
N ARG A 149 12.09 2.86 -23.21
CA ARG A 149 12.24 4.29 -23.03
C ARG A 149 11.23 4.74 -21.97
N PRO A 150 11.69 5.27 -20.83
CA PRO A 150 10.78 5.63 -19.75
C PRO A 150 9.82 6.72 -20.24
N GLY A 151 8.53 6.53 -19.98
CA GLY A 151 7.51 7.50 -20.33
C GLY A 151 7.68 8.84 -19.59
N PRO A 152 6.84 9.83 -19.92
CA PRO A 152 6.83 11.11 -19.19
C PRO A 152 6.55 10.89 -17.70
N ILE A 153 7.04 11.79 -16.85
CA ILE A 153 6.72 11.80 -15.42
C ILE A 153 5.21 12.00 -15.27
N MET A 154 4.60 11.16 -14.45
CA MET A 154 3.15 11.17 -14.23
C MET A 154 2.85 11.67 -12.81
N ASN A 155 1.61 12.12 -12.58
CA ASN A 155 1.15 12.47 -11.23
C ASN A 155 0.95 11.24 -10.31
N ASN A 156 1.25 10.03 -10.77
CA ASN A 156 1.10 8.80 -9.99
C ASN A 156 2.45 8.29 -9.52
N GLY A 157 2.66 8.25 -8.19
CA GLY A 157 3.92 7.81 -7.60
C GLY A 157 4.34 6.39 -7.98
N PHE A 158 3.38 5.46 -8.11
CA PHE A 158 3.71 4.10 -8.55
C PHE A 158 4.28 4.07 -9.97
N LEU A 159 3.74 4.88 -10.87
CA LEU A 159 4.21 4.94 -12.26
C LEU A 159 5.59 5.60 -12.36
N ASN A 160 5.86 6.58 -11.50
CA ASN A 160 7.19 7.18 -11.38
C ASN A 160 8.21 6.17 -10.84
N PHE A 161 7.84 5.34 -9.86
CA PHE A 161 8.69 4.23 -9.42
C PHE A 161 8.92 3.19 -10.52
N MET A 162 7.85 2.79 -11.23
CA MET A 162 7.95 1.83 -12.34
C MET A 162 8.85 2.35 -13.47
N ARG A 163 9.00 3.67 -13.60
CA ARG A 163 9.93 4.31 -14.54
C ARG A 163 11.38 3.98 -14.17
N GLU A 164 11.78 4.25 -12.93
CA GLU A 164 13.12 3.95 -12.43
C GLU A 164 13.38 2.44 -12.38
N PHE A 165 12.40 1.66 -11.93
CA PHE A 165 12.49 0.21 -11.87
C PHE A 165 12.79 -0.42 -13.24
N ARG A 166 12.17 0.09 -14.32
CA ARG A 166 12.42 -0.37 -15.69
C ARG A 166 13.77 0.08 -16.24
N MET A 167 14.30 1.21 -15.78
CA MET A 167 15.65 1.65 -16.14
C MET A 167 16.72 0.77 -15.49
N GLN A 168 16.53 0.41 -14.22
CA GLN A 168 17.44 -0.45 -13.49
C GLN A 168 17.37 -1.92 -13.96
N ASN A 169 16.17 -2.41 -14.28
CA ASN A 169 15.94 -3.80 -14.67
C ASN A 169 15.76 -3.93 -16.18
N CYS A 170 16.82 -3.59 -16.93
CA CYS A 170 16.87 -3.80 -18.37
C CYS A 170 16.80 -5.30 -18.71
N GLY A 171 16.18 -5.67 -19.84
CA GLY A 171 16.10 -7.06 -20.31
C GLY A 171 14.88 -7.85 -19.81
N LEU A 172 14.12 -7.33 -18.84
CA LEU A 172 12.83 -7.95 -18.48
C LEU A 172 11.76 -7.65 -19.52
N THR A 173 10.91 -8.64 -19.79
CA THR A 173 9.67 -8.40 -20.55
C THR A 173 8.74 -7.47 -19.75
N ALA A 174 7.96 -6.63 -20.43
CA ALA A 174 7.01 -5.72 -19.79
C ALA A 174 6.13 -6.36 -18.69
N PRO A 175 5.54 -7.56 -18.88
CA PRO A 175 4.75 -8.21 -17.82
C PRO A 175 5.60 -8.69 -16.63
N GLN A 176 6.84 -9.16 -16.86
CA GLN A 176 7.74 -9.53 -15.77
C GLN A 176 8.19 -8.31 -14.98
N ALA A 177 8.54 -7.22 -15.65
CA ALA A 177 8.88 -5.95 -15.02
C ALA A 177 7.71 -5.42 -14.18
N LEU A 178 6.46 -5.54 -14.66
CA LEU A 178 5.28 -5.16 -13.90
C LEU A 178 5.09 -6.01 -12.64
N LYS A 179 5.20 -7.34 -12.75
CA LYS A 179 5.06 -8.26 -11.61
C LYS A 179 6.14 -8.01 -10.54
N LYS A 180 7.40 -7.90 -10.95
CA LYS A 180 8.53 -7.66 -10.03
C LYS A 180 8.47 -6.25 -9.43
N GLY A 181 8.18 -5.25 -10.27
CA GLY A 181 8.04 -3.86 -9.83
C GLY A 181 6.87 -3.66 -8.87
N ALA A 182 5.72 -4.29 -9.10
CA ALA A 182 4.59 -4.23 -8.17
C ALA A 182 4.97 -4.81 -6.79
N ARG A 183 5.70 -5.94 -6.76
CA ARG A 183 6.19 -6.53 -5.50
C ARG A 183 7.19 -5.61 -4.79
N ALA A 184 8.12 -5.02 -5.55
CA ALA A 184 9.10 -4.07 -5.00
C ALA A 184 8.41 -2.82 -4.45
N TRP A 185 7.42 -2.28 -5.15
CA TRP A 185 6.61 -1.16 -4.67
C TRP A 185 5.86 -1.49 -3.37
N CYS A 186 5.26 -2.68 -3.25
CA CYS A 186 4.60 -3.07 -2.01
C CYS A 186 5.57 -3.16 -0.82
N LYS A 187 6.81 -3.59 -1.07
CA LYS A 187 7.87 -3.69 -0.05
C LYS A 187 8.51 -2.34 0.30
N LEU A 188 8.37 -1.34 -0.56
CA LEU A 188 8.93 -0.01 -0.35
C LEU A 188 8.30 0.66 0.89
N PRO A 189 9.09 1.28 1.79
CA PRO A 189 8.54 2.04 2.90
C PRO A 189 7.78 3.27 2.41
N GLU A 190 6.86 3.78 3.24
CA GLU A 190 5.97 4.87 2.82
C GLU A 190 6.71 6.20 2.58
N CYS A 191 7.86 6.44 3.24
CA CYS A 191 8.73 7.58 2.94
C CYS A 191 9.24 7.56 1.51
N GLU A 192 9.77 6.42 1.07
CA GLU A 192 10.28 6.30 -0.29
C GLU A 192 9.15 6.44 -1.30
N LYS A 193 7.98 5.86 -1.03
CA LYS A 193 6.77 6.08 -1.85
C LYS A 193 6.41 7.56 -1.95
N GLN A 194 6.57 8.33 -0.88
CA GLN A 194 6.28 9.76 -0.85
C GLN A 194 7.19 10.55 -1.81
N LYS A 195 8.48 10.18 -1.94
CA LYS A 195 9.39 10.78 -2.94
C LYS A 195 8.79 10.67 -4.34
N TYR A 196 8.28 9.49 -4.72
CA TYR A 196 7.67 9.30 -6.03
C TYR A 196 6.34 10.03 -6.22
N ARG A 197 5.57 10.23 -5.14
CA ARG A 197 4.35 11.05 -5.16
C ARG A 197 4.69 12.53 -5.38
N GLN A 198 5.70 13.05 -4.67
CA GLN A 198 6.15 14.43 -4.78
C GLN A 198 6.65 14.77 -6.19
N MET A 199 7.33 13.83 -6.87
CA MET A 199 7.73 14.00 -8.28
C MET A 199 6.53 14.27 -9.22
N GLY A 200 5.33 13.84 -8.85
CA GLY A 200 4.11 14.07 -9.61
C GLY A 200 3.41 15.41 -9.34
N CYS A 201 3.64 16.01 -8.16
CA CYS A 201 2.90 17.17 -7.68
C CYS A 201 3.08 18.44 -8.53
N GLY A 202 4.16 18.55 -9.32
CA GLY A 202 4.40 19.68 -10.22
C GLY A 202 3.77 19.55 -11.62
N VAL A 203 3.19 18.39 -11.96
CA VAL A 203 2.69 18.15 -13.33
C VAL A 203 1.26 18.66 -13.46
N LYS A 204 1.10 19.89 -13.98
CA LYS A 204 -0.23 20.45 -14.29
C LYS A 204 -0.97 19.51 -15.26
N PRO A 205 -2.25 19.18 -15.02
CA PRO A 205 -3.01 18.35 -15.95
C PRO A 205 -3.15 19.09 -17.29
N LYS A 206 -2.69 18.48 -18.39
CA LYS A 206 -2.97 18.99 -19.73
C LYS A 206 -4.48 18.97 -19.97
N LYS A 207 -5.10 20.14 -20.12
CA LYS A 207 -6.50 20.25 -20.54
C LYS A 207 -6.64 19.52 -21.89
N ARG A 208 -7.52 18.52 -21.95
CA ARG A 208 -7.87 17.87 -23.22
C ARG A 208 -8.75 18.88 -23.95
N LYS A 209 -8.35 19.33 -25.14
CA LYS A 209 -9.26 20.06 -26.05
C LYS A 209 -10.36 19.07 -26.42
N CYS A 210 -11.58 19.37 -26.01
CA CYS A 210 -12.79 18.66 -26.42
C CYS A 210 -13.09 18.96 -27.88
#